data_AF-A0A367IQU2-F1
#
_entry.id   AF-A0A367IQU2-F1
#
_cell.length_a   1.000
_cell.length_b   1.000
_cell.length_c   1.000
_cell.angle_alpha   90.00
_cell.angle_beta   90.00
_cell.angle_gamma   90.00
#
_symmetry.space_group_name_H-M   'P 1'
#
loop_
_entity.id
_entity.type
_entity.pdbx_description
1 polymer ?
#
loop_
_entity_poly.entity_id
_entity_poly.type
_entity_poly.pdbx_seq_one_letter_code
_entity_poly.pdbx_strand_id
1 'polypeptide(L)'
;MNMQITESAQQPIRNEPWSMNLEDYLKEMYLQHGYDAALLAAVDFLDMWEQCSVGPEQIKYDVDGKIMTKNEYALHIVNNIKALETMAQDKNTMDMNNDTDVQEESWEDQDDQELLENLESLLRQQHDDYRALVSQMEQLEANRQFMCEQFARNVSHWAHFRFVRPKPTLDSVAIYMAAKTLHLKLIIPEYGHFRSLALKAKQIDSWTRIEGDSSQGARI
;
A
#
# COMPACT_ATOMS: atom_id res chain seq x y z
N MET A 1 35.45 -18.56 52.50
CA MET A 1 34.04 -18.65 52.07
C MET A 1 33.33 -17.45 52.67
N ASN A 2 33.18 -16.38 51.90
CA ASN A 2 32.33 -15.22 52.18
C ASN A 2 32.02 -14.61 50.81
N MET A 3 30.78 -14.78 50.36
CA MET A 3 30.25 -14.17 49.14
C MET A 3 29.92 -12.70 49.45
N GLN A 4 30.62 -11.78 48.78
CA GLN A 4 30.18 -10.39 48.66
C GLN A 4 29.38 -10.28 47.36
N ILE A 5 28.11 -9.91 47.51
CA ILE A 5 27.22 -9.54 46.42
C ILE A 5 27.59 -8.10 46.05
N THR A 6 28.19 -7.90 44.88
CA THR A 6 28.34 -6.58 44.28
C THR A 6 27.15 -6.31 43.38
N GLU A 7 26.37 -5.29 43.72
CA GLU A 7 25.31 -4.69 42.91
C GLU A 7 25.86 -4.27 41.55
N SER A 8 25.39 -4.92 40.48
CA SER A 8 25.57 -4.46 39.11
C SER A 8 24.59 -3.33 38.83
N ALA A 9 25.11 -2.14 38.56
CA ALA A 9 24.35 -0.97 38.15
C ALA A 9 23.42 -1.31 36.96
N GLN A 10 22.12 -1.16 37.17
CA GLN A 10 21.12 -1.18 36.10
C GLN A 10 21.33 0.07 35.23
N GLN A 11 21.70 -0.14 33.97
CA GLN A 11 21.66 0.93 32.99
C GLN A 11 20.20 1.33 32.70
N PRO A 12 19.90 2.62 32.51
CA PRO A 12 18.55 3.08 32.25
C PRO A 12 18.07 2.55 30.90
N ILE A 13 16.98 1.78 30.94
CA ILE A 13 16.24 1.34 29.77
C ILE A 13 15.74 2.62 29.07
N ARG A 14 16.38 3.00 27.96
CA ARG A 14 15.84 3.99 27.05
C ARG A 14 14.57 3.40 26.43
N ASN A 15 13.41 3.87 26.89
CA ASN A 15 12.15 3.68 26.19
C ASN A 15 12.14 4.57 24.94
N GLU A 16 12.91 4.18 23.93
CA GLU A 16 12.64 4.64 22.57
C GLU A 16 11.63 3.66 21.94
N PRO A 17 10.61 4.14 21.23
CA PRO A 17 9.69 3.28 20.51
C PRO A 17 10.52 2.44 19.53
N TRP A 18 10.56 1.12 19.74
CA TRP A 18 11.31 0.20 18.88
C TRP A 18 10.65 0.16 17.50
N SER A 19 11.07 1.07 16.64
CA SER A 19 10.85 1.01 15.20
C SER A 19 12.11 0.38 14.61
N MET A 20 12.14 -0.94 14.50
CA MET A 20 13.21 -1.60 13.74
C MET A 20 13.02 -1.19 12.28
N ASN A 21 13.75 -0.18 11.85
CA ASN A 21 13.83 0.21 10.46
C ASN A 21 14.37 -1.00 9.68
N LEU A 22 13.55 -1.55 8.78
CA LEU A 22 13.86 -2.74 8.01
C LEU A 22 15.17 -2.58 7.24
N GLU A 23 15.42 -1.38 6.72
CA GLU A 23 16.63 -1.06 5.99
C GLU A 23 17.87 -1.15 6.89
N ASP A 24 17.78 -0.66 8.13
CA ASP A 24 18.87 -0.73 9.09
C ASP A 24 19.15 -2.17 9.52
N TYR A 25 18.11 -2.97 9.74
CA TYR A 25 18.25 -4.40 10.06
C TYR A 25 18.90 -5.20 8.92
N LEU A 26 18.42 -5.03 7.69
CA LEU A 26 18.97 -5.73 6.52
C LEU A 26 20.40 -5.26 6.20
N LYS A 27 20.69 -3.98 6.43
CA LYS A 27 22.03 -3.41 6.33
C LYS A 27 22.98 -4.02 7.36
N GLU A 28 22.55 -4.15 8.62
CA GLU A 28 23.35 -4.80 9.67
C GLU A 28 23.63 -6.27 9.32
N MET A 29 22.62 -7.00 8.86
CA MET A 29 22.77 -8.39 8.40
C MET A 29 23.77 -8.50 7.24
N TYR A 30 23.73 -7.56 6.29
CA TYR A 30 24.68 -7.52 5.17
C TYR A 30 26.11 -7.28 5.65
N LEU A 31 26.31 -6.34 6.57
CA LEU A 31 27.63 -5.99 7.10
C LEU A 31 28.25 -7.09 7.99
N GLN A 32 27.44 -7.76 8.81
CA GLN A 32 27.92 -8.75 9.77
C GLN A 32 28.03 -10.16 9.20
N HIS A 33 27.13 -10.53 8.27
CA HIS A 33 26.97 -11.91 7.81
C HIS A 33 27.03 -12.07 6.29
N GLY A 34 27.12 -10.96 5.54
CA GLY A 34 27.32 -10.96 4.10
C GLY A 34 26.02 -11.06 3.29
N TYR A 35 26.20 -11.07 1.97
CA TYR A 35 25.12 -10.98 0.97
C TYR A 35 24.04 -12.06 1.15
N ASP A 36 24.43 -13.32 1.29
CA ASP A 36 23.48 -14.44 1.35
C ASP A 36 22.62 -14.40 2.62
N ALA A 37 23.20 -13.95 3.75
CA ALA A 37 22.48 -13.82 5.01
C ALA A 37 21.48 -12.65 4.98
N ALA A 38 21.85 -11.52 4.35
CA ALA A 38 20.94 -10.40 4.14
C ALA A 38 19.80 -10.76 3.17
N LEU A 39 20.08 -11.55 2.14
CA LEU A 39 19.07 -12.03 1.19
C LEU A 39 18.08 -12.97 1.86
N LEU A 40 18.58 -13.91 2.67
CA LEU A 40 17.72 -14.80 3.43
C LEU A 40 16.85 -14.02 4.43
N ALA A 41 17.43 -13.07 5.16
CA ALA A 41 16.70 -12.21 6.09
C ALA A 41 15.63 -11.35 5.39
N ALA A 42 15.93 -10.86 4.18
CA ALA A 42 14.96 -10.11 3.37
C ALA A 42 13.79 -11.01 2.94
N VAL A 43 14.07 -12.24 2.48
CA VAL A 43 13.02 -13.21 2.11
C VAL A 43 12.17 -13.60 3.31
N ASP A 44 12.79 -13.93 4.44
CA ASP A 44 12.09 -14.33 5.69
C ASP A 44 11.20 -13.20 6.21
N PHE A 45 11.66 -11.95 6.11
CA PHE A 45 10.86 -10.79 6.47
C PHE A 45 9.63 -10.63 5.55
N LEU A 46 9.83 -10.77 4.25
CA LEU A 46 8.72 -10.71 3.29
C LEU A 46 7.72 -11.84 3.57
N ASP A 47 8.18 -13.06 3.82
CA ASP A 47 7.32 -14.20 4.22
C ASP A 47 6.50 -13.91 5.47
N MET A 48 7.12 -13.35 6.51
CA MET A 48 6.44 -12.95 7.73
C MET A 48 5.36 -11.88 7.46
N TRP A 49 5.68 -10.90 6.60
CA TRP A 49 4.76 -9.83 6.24
C TRP A 49 3.57 -10.35 5.40
N GLU A 50 3.81 -11.27 4.47
CA GLU A 50 2.75 -11.94 3.70
C GLU A 50 1.78 -12.75 4.58
N GLN A 51 2.30 -13.34 5.67
CA GLN A 51 1.52 -14.17 6.59
C GLN A 51 0.77 -13.37 7.65
N CYS A 52 1.21 -12.14 7.92
CA CYS A 52 0.48 -11.21 8.77
C CYS A 52 -0.74 -10.68 8.01
N SER A 53 -1.95 -11.03 8.46
CA SER A 53 -3.26 -10.67 7.85
C SER A 53 -3.61 -9.17 7.86
N VAL A 54 -2.59 -8.31 7.85
CA VAL A 54 -2.65 -6.85 7.91
C VAL A 54 -2.32 -6.23 6.54
N GLY A 55 -1.86 -7.03 5.57
CA GLY A 55 -1.56 -6.60 4.20
C GLY A 55 -2.67 -6.88 3.18
N PRO A 56 -2.59 -6.27 1.97
CA PRO A 56 -3.55 -6.49 0.89
C PRO A 56 -3.58 -7.96 0.43
N GLU A 57 -4.78 -8.49 0.12
CA GLU A 57 -5.02 -9.89 -0.30
C GLU A 57 -4.28 -10.29 -1.60
N GLN A 58 -3.73 -9.32 -2.33
CA GLN A 58 -2.89 -9.53 -3.52
C GLN A 58 -1.60 -8.75 -3.35
N ILE A 59 -0.59 -9.42 -2.82
CA ILE A 59 0.74 -8.84 -2.64
C ILE A 59 1.40 -8.73 -4.01
N LYS A 60 1.70 -7.50 -4.41
CA LYS A 60 2.42 -7.18 -5.64
C LYS A 60 3.65 -6.39 -5.25
N TYR A 61 4.82 -6.91 -5.61
CA TYR A 61 6.08 -6.22 -5.45
C TYR A 61 6.31 -5.37 -6.70
N ASP A 62 6.39 -4.06 -6.50
CA ASP A 62 6.59 -3.08 -7.57
C ASP A 62 7.87 -2.30 -7.30
N VAL A 63 8.73 -2.24 -8.30
CA VAL A 63 9.86 -1.31 -8.36
C VAL A 63 9.78 -0.63 -9.72
N ASP A 64 9.72 0.70 -9.73
CA ASP A 64 9.68 1.55 -10.94
C ASP A 64 8.57 1.19 -11.95
N GLY A 65 7.41 0.73 -11.47
CA GLY A 65 6.26 0.33 -12.28
C GLY A 65 6.38 -1.07 -12.88
N LYS A 66 7.41 -1.84 -12.51
CA LYS A 66 7.59 -3.23 -12.93
C LYS A 66 7.19 -4.17 -11.78
N ILE A 67 6.13 -4.92 -12.01
CA ILE A 67 5.72 -6.00 -11.10
C ILE A 67 6.77 -7.10 -11.17
N MET A 68 7.29 -7.46 -10.00
CA MET A 68 8.30 -8.50 -9.83
C MET A 68 7.87 -9.53 -8.79
N THR A 69 8.58 -10.66 -8.78
CA THR A 69 8.39 -11.71 -7.78
C THR A 69 9.03 -11.32 -6.45
N LYS A 70 8.60 -11.94 -5.36
CA LYS A 70 9.17 -11.75 -4.01
C LYS A 70 10.70 -11.88 -4.00
N ASN A 71 11.23 -12.89 -4.68
CA ASN A 71 12.67 -13.15 -4.73
C ASN A 71 13.41 -12.08 -5.52
N GLU A 72 12.83 -11.59 -6.61
CA GLU A 72 13.41 -10.47 -7.38
C GLU A 72 13.41 -9.18 -6.56
N TYR A 73 12.36 -8.96 -5.76
CA TYR A 73 12.26 -7.82 -4.86
C TYR A 73 13.27 -7.90 -3.70
N ALA A 74 13.42 -9.06 -3.08
CA ALA A 74 14.44 -9.29 -2.05
C ALA A 74 15.86 -9.09 -2.61
N LEU A 75 16.13 -9.59 -3.82
CA LEU A 75 17.39 -9.34 -4.54
C LEU A 75 17.61 -7.85 -4.79
N HIS A 76 16.57 -7.12 -5.20
CA HIS A 76 16.64 -5.69 -5.42
C HIS A 76 17.02 -4.93 -4.13
N ILE A 77 16.41 -5.25 -2.99
CA ILE A 77 16.74 -4.64 -1.69
C ILE A 77 18.21 -4.86 -1.34
N VAL A 78 18.69 -6.10 -1.40
CA VAL A 78 20.09 -6.42 -1.01
C VAL A 78 21.09 -5.85 -2.00
N ASN A 79 20.75 -5.80 -3.29
CA ASN A 79 21.61 -5.16 -4.30
C ASN A 79 21.70 -3.64 -4.08
N ASN A 80 20.63 -2.99 -3.65
CA ASN A 80 20.67 -1.57 -3.28
C ASN A 80 21.55 -1.34 -2.05
N ILE A 81 21.42 -2.18 -1.01
CA ILE A 81 22.30 -2.11 0.18
C ILE A 81 23.77 -2.28 -0.25
N LYS A 82 24.07 -3.27 -1.09
CA LYS A 82 25.43 -3.49 -1.62
C LYS A 82 25.94 -2.28 -2.41
N ALA A 83 25.09 -1.68 -3.26
CA ALA A 83 25.46 -0.51 -4.05
C ALA A 83 25.78 0.70 -3.15
N LEU A 84 24.96 0.95 -2.14
CA LEU A 84 25.17 2.01 -1.15
C LEU A 84 26.47 1.82 -0.35
N GLU A 85 26.77 0.58 0.06
CA GLU A 85 28.02 0.28 0.77
C GLU A 85 29.26 0.42 -0.12
N THR A 86 29.16 0.04 -1.40
CA THR A 86 30.26 0.22 -2.36
C THR A 86 30.55 1.71 -2.56
N MET A 87 29.51 2.53 -2.72
CA MET A 87 29.64 3.99 -2.82
C MET A 87 30.19 4.63 -1.53
N ALA A 88 29.84 4.09 -0.35
CA ALA A 88 30.37 4.56 0.93
C ALA A 88 31.85 4.19 1.12
N GLN A 89 32.28 3.01 0.67
CA GLN A 89 33.68 2.60 0.69
C GLN A 89 34.53 3.41 -0.29
N ASP A 90 34.03 3.70 -1.49
CA ASP A 90 34.74 4.54 -2.47
C ASP A 90 34.98 5.96 -1.94
N LYS A 91 34.00 6.57 -1.26
CA LYS A 91 34.18 7.86 -0.56
C LYS A 91 35.27 7.81 0.51
N ASN A 92 35.29 6.76 1.33
CA ASN A 92 36.26 6.59 2.42
C ASN A 92 37.70 6.33 1.91
N THR A 93 37.85 5.81 0.70
CA THR A 93 39.16 5.52 0.08
C THR A 93 39.76 6.76 -0.60
N MET A 94 38.92 7.72 -1.00
CA MET A 94 39.34 9.02 -1.54
C MET A 94 39.89 9.95 -0.45
N ASP A 95 39.34 9.91 0.76
CA ASP A 95 39.78 10.74 1.89
C ASP A 95 41.16 10.36 2.47
N MET A 96 41.62 9.11 2.31
CA MET A 96 42.89 8.62 2.88
C MET A 96 44.12 8.89 1.99
N ASN A 97 43.96 9.35 0.76
CA ASN A 97 45.06 9.59 -0.18
C ASN A 97 45.39 11.07 -0.40
N ASN A 98 44.72 12.01 0.28
CA ASN A 98 44.87 13.43 0.02
C ASN A 98 45.85 14.14 0.96
N ASP A 99 47.03 13.53 1.15
CA ASP A 99 48.17 14.14 1.85
C ASP A 99 49.31 14.36 0.86
N THR A 100 49.02 14.98 -0.27
CA THR A 100 49.98 15.82 -1.00
C THR A 100 49.29 16.64 -2.10
N ASP A 101 49.31 17.96 -1.86
CA ASP A 101 49.41 19.02 -2.85
C ASP A 101 48.11 19.64 -3.44
N VAL A 102 48.08 20.97 -3.32
CA VAL A 102 47.21 21.97 -3.95
C VAL A 102 45.81 22.19 -3.34
N GLN A 103 45.74 23.23 -2.50
CA GLN A 103 44.53 24.03 -2.27
C GLN A 103 44.05 24.64 -3.60
N GLU A 104 43.12 23.97 -4.27
CA GLU A 104 42.08 24.60 -5.08
C GLU A 104 40.75 24.04 -4.57
N GLU A 105 40.33 24.46 -3.37
CA GLU A 105 38.93 24.31 -2.95
C GLU A 105 38.10 25.14 -3.94
N SER A 106 37.51 24.42 -4.90
CA SER A 106 36.78 24.97 -6.00
C SER A 106 35.47 25.54 -5.49
N TRP A 107 35.20 26.81 -5.79
CA TRP A 107 33.87 27.40 -5.58
C TRP A 107 32.76 26.59 -6.27
N GLU A 108 33.11 25.75 -7.25
CA GLU A 108 32.20 24.82 -7.93
C GLU A 108 31.74 23.66 -7.02
N ASP A 109 32.56 23.19 -6.07
CA ASP A 109 32.20 22.07 -5.18
C ASP A 109 31.14 22.48 -4.13
N GLN A 110 31.13 23.75 -3.72
CA GLN A 110 30.13 24.30 -2.79
C GLN A 110 28.78 24.56 -3.48
N ASP A 111 28.81 25.09 -4.72
CA ASP A 111 27.60 25.29 -5.53
C ASP A 111 26.94 23.95 -5.89
N ASP A 112 27.73 22.91 -6.17
CA ASP A 112 27.24 21.57 -6.46
C ASP A 112 26.62 20.90 -5.22
N GLN A 113 27.15 21.16 -4.03
CA GLN A 113 26.60 20.65 -2.78
C GLN A 113 25.26 21.32 -2.41
N GLU A 114 25.14 22.64 -2.58
CA GLU A 114 23.87 23.35 -2.39
C GLU A 114 22.80 22.89 -3.40
N LEU A 115 23.19 22.66 -4.65
CA LEU A 115 22.31 22.11 -5.67
C LEU A 115 21.80 20.71 -5.30
N LEU A 116 22.70 19.84 -4.81
CA LEU A 116 22.34 18.49 -4.36
C LEU A 116 21.36 18.53 -3.18
N GLU A 117 21.60 19.36 -2.17
CA GLU A 117 20.70 19.50 -1.02
C GLU A 117 19.32 20.01 -1.43
N ASN A 118 19.26 20.96 -2.36
CA ASN A 118 18.01 21.45 -2.93
C ASN A 118 17.27 20.37 -3.72
N LEU A 119 17.98 19.55 -4.50
CA LEU A 119 17.41 18.42 -5.23
C LEU A 119 16.89 17.34 -4.29
N GLU A 120 17.64 16.98 -3.25
CA GLU A 120 17.20 16.01 -2.24
C GLU A 120 15.95 16.50 -1.50
N SER A 121 15.91 17.78 -1.14
CA SER A 121 14.73 18.40 -0.53
C SER A 121 13.51 18.33 -1.47
N LEU A 122 13.70 18.66 -2.75
CA LEU A 122 12.66 18.56 -3.76
C LEU A 122 12.15 17.12 -3.94
N LEU A 123 13.05 16.13 -3.96
CA LEU A 123 12.68 14.72 -4.08
C LEU A 123 11.86 14.26 -2.87
N ARG A 124 12.26 14.64 -1.65
CA ARG A 124 11.49 14.34 -0.43
C ARG A 124 10.10 14.97 -0.50
N GLN A 125 10.01 16.23 -0.90
CA GLN A 125 8.73 16.93 -1.05
C GLN A 125 7.85 16.24 -2.09
N GLN A 126 8.38 15.91 -3.28
CA GLN A 126 7.61 15.23 -4.33
C GLN A 126 7.11 13.85 -3.90
N HIS A 127 7.93 13.12 -3.14
CA HIS A 127 7.53 11.83 -2.57
C HIS A 127 6.40 12.00 -1.55
N ASP A 128 6.48 12.98 -0.65
CA ASP A 128 5.44 13.26 0.34
C ASP A 128 4.14 13.73 -0.32
N ASP A 129 4.23 14.57 -1.36
CA ASP A 129 3.09 14.99 -2.19
C ASP A 129 2.43 13.78 -2.86
N TYR A 130 3.22 12.86 -3.43
CA TYR A 130 2.71 11.63 -4.02
C TYR A 130 1.99 10.76 -2.98
N ARG A 131 2.58 10.58 -1.79
CA ARG A 131 1.96 9.83 -0.69
C ARG A 131 0.62 10.45 -0.26
N ALA A 132 0.55 11.78 -0.20
CA ALA A 132 -0.68 12.49 0.11
C ALA A 132 -1.76 12.28 -0.99
N LEU A 133 -1.36 12.29 -2.27
CA LEU A 133 -2.26 12.01 -3.38
C LEU A 133 -2.81 10.58 -3.34
N VAL A 134 -1.97 9.58 -3.05
CA VAL A 134 -2.40 8.18 -2.90
C VAL A 134 -3.45 8.06 -1.79
N SER A 135 -3.21 8.68 -0.63
CA SER A 135 -4.20 8.67 0.47
C SER A 135 -5.52 9.35 0.07
N GLN A 136 -5.48 10.46 -0.68
CA GLN A 136 -6.68 11.10 -1.19
C GLN A 136 -7.44 10.21 -2.17
N MET A 137 -6.74 9.48 -3.04
CA MET A 137 -7.36 8.51 -3.96
C MET A 137 -8.06 7.38 -3.21
N GLU A 138 -7.46 6.85 -2.14
CA GLU A 138 -8.09 5.83 -1.28
C GLU A 138 -9.37 6.36 -0.63
N GLN A 139 -9.34 7.59 -0.11
CA GLN A 139 -10.53 8.23 0.48
C GLN A 139 -11.63 8.46 -0.56
N LEU A 140 -11.27 8.89 -1.77
CA LEU A 140 -12.23 9.07 -2.86
C LEU A 140 -12.87 7.73 -3.26
N GLU A 141 -12.09 6.66 -3.31
CA GLU A 141 -12.58 5.32 -3.63
C GLU A 141 -13.52 4.78 -2.54
N ALA A 142 -13.17 4.98 -1.26
CA ALA A 142 -14.05 4.65 -0.13
C ALA A 142 -15.36 5.43 -0.20
N ASN A 143 -15.30 6.73 -0.48
CA ASN A 143 -16.47 7.58 -0.66
C ASN A 143 -17.33 7.12 -1.85
N ARG A 144 -16.71 6.78 -2.98
CA ARG A 144 -17.39 6.23 -4.16
C ARG A 144 -18.16 4.97 -3.82
N GLN A 145 -17.55 4.05 -3.07
CA GLN A 145 -18.20 2.81 -2.65
C GLN A 145 -19.35 3.08 -1.67
N PHE A 146 -19.15 3.97 -0.70
CA PHE A 146 -20.20 4.38 0.24
C PHE A 146 -21.41 4.97 -0.50
N MET A 147 -21.19 5.88 -1.45
CA MET A 147 -22.25 6.50 -2.25
C MET A 147 -22.99 5.46 -3.10
N CYS A 148 -22.26 4.51 -3.68
CA CYS A 148 -22.84 3.39 -4.43
C CYS A 148 -23.79 2.55 -3.57
N GLU A 149 -23.40 2.24 -2.34
CA GLU A 149 -24.23 1.48 -1.41
C GLU A 149 -25.46 2.24 -0.94
N GLN A 150 -25.30 3.51 -0.57
CA GLN A 150 -26.43 4.36 -0.18
C GLN A 150 -27.44 4.50 -1.31
N PHE A 151 -26.95 4.76 -2.53
CA PHE A 151 -27.78 4.84 -3.71
C PHE A 151 -28.56 3.55 -3.96
N ALA A 152 -27.87 2.40 -3.95
CA ALA A 152 -28.49 1.11 -4.18
C ALA A 152 -29.56 0.77 -3.13
N ARG A 153 -29.32 1.07 -1.84
CA ARG A 153 -30.31 0.91 -0.76
C ARG A 153 -31.52 1.82 -0.98
N ASN A 154 -31.30 3.09 -1.30
CA ASN A 154 -32.37 4.05 -1.54
C ASN A 154 -33.22 3.67 -2.75
N VAL A 155 -32.59 3.22 -3.84
CA VAL A 155 -33.29 2.68 -5.02
C VAL A 155 -34.11 1.45 -4.66
N SER A 156 -33.59 0.55 -3.83
CA SER A 156 -34.35 -0.62 -3.36
C SER A 156 -35.56 -0.19 -2.52
N HIS A 157 -35.37 0.68 -1.53
CA HIS A 157 -36.46 1.17 -0.69
C HIS A 157 -37.53 1.89 -1.52
N TRP A 158 -37.11 2.81 -2.38
CA TRP A 158 -38.00 3.52 -3.29
C TRP A 158 -38.80 2.55 -4.16
N ALA A 159 -38.16 1.51 -4.71
CA ALA A 159 -38.85 0.51 -5.51
C ALA A 159 -39.87 -0.29 -4.69
N HIS A 160 -39.55 -0.63 -3.43
CA HIS A 160 -40.45 -1.34 -2.53
C HIS A 160 -41.68 -0.52 -2.13
N PHE A 161 -41.56 0.82 -2.08
CA PHE A 161 -42.72 1.70 -1.90
C PHE A 161 -43.51 1.93 -3.18
N ARG A 162 -42.85 1.92 -4.34
CA ARG A 162 -43.46 2.28 -5.62
C ARG A 162 -44.16 1.13 -6.33
N PHE A 163 -43.65 -0.09 -6.18
CA PHE A 163 -44.10 -1.26 -6.92
C PHE A 163 -44.71 -2.32 -5.99
N VAL A 164 -45.51 -3.20 -6.57
CA VAL A 164 -46.01 -4.39 -5.87
C VAL A 164 -44.91 -5.45 -5.90
N ARG A 165 -44.74 -6.14 -4.76
CA ARG A 165 -43.78 -7.24 -4.64
C ARG A 165 -44.02 -8.30 -5.73
N PRO A 166 -43.01 -8.64 -6.54
CA PRO A 166 -43.16 -9.69 -7.55
C PRO A 166 -43.37 -11.05 -6.90
N LYS A 167 -44.01 -11.96 -7.64
CA LYS A 167 -44.02 -13.38 -7.27
C LYS A 167 -42.60 -13.94 -7.43
N PRO A 168 -42.22 -14.98 -6.67
CA PRO A 168 -40.91 -15.61 -6.78
C PRO A 168 -40.80 -16.49 -8.04
N THR A 169 -41.09 -15.90 -9.21
CA THR A 169 -40.96 -16.52 -10.53
C THR A 169 -40.08 -15.63 -11.40
N LEU A 170 -39.28 -16.25 -12.27
CA LEU A 170 -38.36 -15.53 -13.18
C LEU A 170 -39.08 -14.44 -13.97
N ASP A 171 -40.23 -14.77 -14.55
CA ASP A 171 -41.02 -13.82 -15.35
C ASP A 171 -41.53 -12.64 -14.52
N SER A 172 -42.04 -12.90 -13.32
CA SER A 172 -42.57 -11.82 -12.46
C SER A 172 -41.45 -10.89 -11.99
N VAL A 173 -40.28 -11.43 -11.67
CA VAL A 173 -39.10 -10.64 -11.28
C VAL A 173 -38.56 -9.85 -12.48
N ALA A 174 -38.54 -10.45 -13.68
CA ALA A 174 -38.10 -9.77 -14.90
C ALA A 174 -39.01 -8.57 -15.25
N ILE A 175 -40.33 -8.74 -15.15
CA ILE A 175 -41.30 -7.66 -15.36
C ILE A 175 -41.10 -6.54 -14.32
N TYR A 176 -40.95 -6.89 -13.04
CA TYR A 176 -40.65 -5.93 -11.97
C TYR A 176 -39.36 -5.15 -12.27
N MET A 177 -38.29 -5.83 -12.67
CA MET A 177 -37.00 -5.21 -12.97
C MET A 177 -37.05 -4.30 -14.19
N ALA A 178 -37.78 -4.68 -15.24
CA ALA A 178 -37.99 -3.85 -16.42
C ALA A 178 -38.74 -2.55 -16.04
N ALA A 179 -39.84 -2.68 -15.27
CA ALA A 179 -40.61 -1.54 -14.79
C ALA A 179 -39.78 -0.63 -13.88
N LYS A 180 -39.06 -1.20 -12.91
CA LYS A 180 -38.15 -0.47 -12.01
C LYS A 180 -37.11 0.32 -12.81
N THR A 181 -36.47 -0.32 -13.79
CA THR A 181 -35.44 0.32 -14.64
C THR A 181 -36.02 1.45 -15.47
N LEU A 182 -37.21 1.26 -16.05
CA LEU A 182 -37.88 2.29 -16.84
C LEU A 182 -38.19 3.52 -15.98
N HIS A 183 -38.77 3.33 -14.79
CA HIS A 183 -39.09 4.43 -13.89
C HIS A 183 -37.83 5.12 -13.32
N LEU A 184 -36.76 4.37 -13.04
CA LEU A 184 -35.49 4.96 -12.62
C LEU A 184 -34.91 5.86 -13.70
N LYS A 185 -35.02 5.48 -14.97
CA LYS A 185 -34.60 6.34 -16.10
C LYS A 185 -35.42 7.63 -16.22
N LEU A 186 -36.64 7.68 -15.68
CA LEU A 186 -37.43 8.92 -15.68
C LEU A 186 -36.97 9.90 -14.59
N ILE A 187 -36.51 9.40 -13.45
CA ILE A 187 -36.02 10.23 -12.33
C ILE A 187 -34.54 10.56 -12.53
N ILE A 188 -33.79 9.62 -13.09
CA ILE A 188 -32.35 9.67 -13.33
C ILE A 188 -32.13 9.27 -14.79
N PRO A 189 -32.19 10.22 -15.74
CA PRO A 189 -32.04 9.96 -17.19
C PRO A 189 -30.80 9.13 -17.54
N GLU A 190 -29.75 9.30 -16.72
CA GLU A 190 -28.43 8.71 -16.89
C GLU A 190 -28.19 7.45 -16.05
N TYR A 191 -29.24 6.85 -15.48
CA TYR A 191 -29.13 5.66 -14.62
C TYR A 191 -28.33 4.51 -15.27
N GLY A 192 -28.39 4.40 -16.60
CA GLY A 192 -27.68 3.38 -17.37
C GLY A 192 -26.19 3.64 -17.60
N HIS A 193 -25.68 4.86 -17.40
CA HIS A 193 -24.27 5.19 -17.67
C HIS A 193 -23.32 4.44 -16.74
N PHE A 194 -23.68 4.32 -15.47
CA PHE A 194 -22.87 3.64 -14.47
C PHE A 194 -23.36 2.22 -14.23
N ARG A 195 -22.88 1.29 -15.06
CA ARG A 195 -23.24 -0.13 -14.97
C ARG A 195 -23.01 -0.72 -13.56
N SER A 196 -21.96 -0.31 -12.88
CA SER A 196 -21.65 -0.74 -11.51
C SER A 196 -22.75 -0.36 -10.51
N LEU A 197 -23.29 0.87 -10.58
CA LEU A 197 -24.39 1.34 -9.74
C LEU A 197 -25.67 0.55 -10.01
N ALA A 198 -26.01 0.34 -11.29
CA ALA A 198 -27.18 -0.44 -11.67
C ALA A 198 -27.10 -1.90 -11.21
N LEU A 199 -25.92 -2.52 -11.32
CA LEU A 199 -25.67 -3.88 -10.83
C LEU A 199 -25.79 -3.97 -9.31
N LYS A 200 -25.17 -3.05 -8.56
CA LYS A 200 -25.25 -3.03 -7.09
C LYS A 200 -26.70 -2.84 -6.62
N ALA A 201 -27.46 -1.95 -7.26
CA ALA A 201 -28.88 -1.73 -6.98
C ALA A 201 -29.77 -2.95 -7.26
N LYS A 202 -29.38 -3.81 -8.21
CA LYS A 202 -30.02 -5.11 -8.43
C LYS A 202 -29.64 -6.11 -7.33
N GLN A 203 -28.36 -6.21 -6.98
CA GLN A 203 -27.85 -7.19 -6.00
C GLN A 203 -28.40 -6.98 -4.58
N ILE A 204 -28.56 -5.72 -4.17
CA ILE A 204 -29.06 -5.38 -2.82
C ILE A 204 -30.58 -5.62 -2.71
N ASP A 205 -31.32 -5.55 -3.81
CA ASP A 205 -32.78 -5.67 -3.79
C ASP A 205 -33.20 -7.11 -3.42
N SER A 206 -33.93 -7.24 -2.32
CA SER A 206 -34.38 -8.55 -1.84
C SER A 206 -35.50 -9.15 -2.70
N TRP A 207 -36.27 -8.33 -3.42
CA TRP A 207 -37.39 -8.80 -4.26
C TRP A 207 -36.94 -9.43 -5.57
N THR A 208 -35.67 -9.25 -5.95
CA THR A 208 -35.11 -9.86 -7.15
C THR A 208 -34.53 -11.25 -6.90
N ARG A 209 -34.55 -11.72 -5.66
CA ARG A 209 -34.00 -13.01 -5.27
C ARG A 209 -35.02 -14.11 -5.52
N ILE A 210 -34.61 -15.13 -6.27
CA ILE A 210 -35.38 -16.35 -6.48
C ILE A 210 -34.65 -17.44 -5.69
N GLU A 211 -35.37 -18.23 -4.89
CA GLU A 211 -34.78 -19.33 -4.13
C GLU A 211 -34.04 -20.28 -5.09
N GLY A 212 -32.73 -20.45 -4.89
CA GLY A 212 -31.84 -21.18 -5.80
C GLY A 212 -30.91 -20.31 -6.66
N ASP A 213 -31.04 -18.98 -6.62
CA ASP A 213 -30.10 -18.08 -7.29
C ASP A 213 -28.82 -17.91 -6.45
N SER A 214 -27.81 -18.72 -6.76
CA SER A 214 -26.47 -18.71 -6.15
C SER A 214 -25.64 -17.45 -6.45
N SER A 215 -26.27 -16.32 -6.81
CA SER A 215 -25.61 -15.06 -7.10
C SER A 215 -25.05 -14.34 -5.85
N GLN A 216 -24.79 -15.07 -4.76
CA GLN A 216 -23.82 -14.60 -3.78
C GLN A 216 -22.46 -14.55 -4.48
N GLY A 217 -22.10 -13.36 -4.99
CA GLY A 217 -20.70 -13.00 -4.96
C GLY A 217 -20.22 -13.19 -3.51
N ALA A 218 -19.10 -13.88 -3.35
CA ALA A 218 -18.48 -14.12 -2.05
C ALA A 218 -18.54 -12.83 -1.23
N ARG A 219 -19.07 -12.93 -0.02
CA ARG A 219 -18.83 -11.90 1.00
C ARG A 219 -17.36 -12.01 1.33
N ILE A 220 -16.55 -11.17 0.69
CA ILE A 220 -15.23 -10.78 1.13
C ILE A 220 -15.44 -9.47 1.88
#